data_AF-A0A2V7J1U3-F1
#
_entry.id   AF-A0A2V7J1U3-F1
#
_cell.length_a   1.000
_cell.length_b   1.000
_cell.length_c   1.000
_cell.angle_alpha   90.00
_cell.angle_beta   90.00
_cell.angle_gamma   90.00
#
_symmetry.space_group_name_H-M   'P 1'
#
loop_
_entity.id
_entity.type
_entity.pdbx_description
1 polymer ?
#
loop_
_entity_poly.entity_id
_entity_poly.type
_entity_poly.pdbx_seq_one_letter_code
_entity_poly.pdbx_strand_id
1 'polypeptide(L)'
;MIKFVVAVVVGALFGLAGPHYLFLGWFSLIPWGIAGLALGYWSERRERFWVGLLYGFALCFSFMIAGYTGNASLVSRLPFFALVGVFGALCGLGLTLVGHRSRSKREKPR
;
A
#
# COMPACT_ATOMS: atom_id res chain seq x y z
N MET A 1 6.17 14.53 -7.63
CA MET A 1 4.70 14.67 -7.49
C MET A 1 3.92 13.53 -8.14
N ILE A 2 4.12 13.23 -9.42
CA ILE A 2 3.37 12.17 -10.14
C ILE A 2 3.44 10.80 -9.44
N LYS A 3 4.61 10.44 -8.89
CA LYS A 3 4.82 9.18 -8.16
C LYS A 3 3.95 9.04 -6.91
N PHE A 4 3.65 10.14 -6.21
CA PHE A 4 2.77 10.12 -5.05
C PHE A 4 1.32 9.85 -5.46
N VAL A 5 0.86 10.50 -6.53
CA VAL A 5 -0.47 10.25 -7.10
C VAL A 5 -0.59 8.79 -7.54
N VAL A 6 0.42 8.27 -8.25
CA VAL A 6 0.46 6.85 -8.66
C VAL A 6 0.42 5.92 -7.45
N ALA A 7 1.19 6.20 -6.39
CA ALA A 7 1.18 5.39 -5.17
C ALA A 7 -0.20 5.32 -4.51
N VAL A 8 -0.88 6.46 -4.41
CA VAL A 8 -2.24 6.54 -3.83
C VAL A 8 -3.24 5.82 -4.72
N VAL A 9 -3.22 6.07 -6.04
CA VAL A 9 -4.15 5.45 -7.00
C VAL A 9 -3.96 3.94 -7.03
N VAL A 10 -2.72 3.46 -7.14
CA VAL A 10 -2.40 2.03 -7.13
C VAL A 10 -2.86 1.39 -5.81
N GLY A 11 -2.55 2.02 -4.67
CA GLY A 11 -3.00 1.56 -3.36
C GLY A 11 -4.52 1.49 -3.27
N ALA A 12 -5.23 2.54 -3.69
CA ALA A 12 -6.69 2.60 -3.66
C ALA A 12 -7.33 1.54 -4.56
N LEU A 13 -6.83 1.34 -5.78
CA LEU A 13 -7.34 0.32 -6.71
C LEU A 13 -7.16 -1.10 -6.14
N PHE A 14 -5.99 -1.40 -5.60
CA PHE A 14 -5.73 -2.70 -4.97
C PHE A 14 -6.55 -2.90 -3.69
N GLY A 15 -6.77 -1.85 -2.91
CA GLY A 15 -7.62 -1.87 -1.73
C GLY A 15 -9.10 -2.08 -2.07
N LEU A 16 -9.61 -1.37 -3.07
CA LEU A 16 -11.00 -1.51 -3.56
C LEU A 16 -11.26 -2.89 -4.17
N ALA A 17 -10.29 -3.45 -4.89
CA ALA A 17 -10.45 -4.74 -5.52
C ALA A 17 -10.26 -5.91 -4.54
N GLY A 18 -9.54 -5.71 -3.44
CA GLY A 18 -9.26 -6.72 -2.42
C GLY A 18 -10.49 -7.50 -1.91
N PRO A 19 -11.57 -6.84 -1.47
CA PRO A 19 -12.78 -7.51 -0.99
C PRO A 19 -13.56 -8.26 -2.08
N HIS A 20 -13.32 -7.96 -3.37
CA HIS A 20 -13.93 -8.69 -4.48
C HIS A 20 -13.13 -9.94 -4.86
N TYR A 21 -11.84 -10.00 -4.51
CA TYR A 21 -10.97 -11.17 -4.70
C TYR A 21 -11.01 -12.16 -3.52
N LEU A 22 -12.17 -12.34 -2.86
CA LEU A 22 -12.34 -13.25 -1.71
C LEU A 22 -11.83 -14.69 -1.94
N PHE A 23 -11.70 -15.11 -3.20
CA PHE A 23 -11.13 -16.41 -3.56
C PHE A 23 -9.61 -16.52 -3.34
N LEU A 24 -8.89 -15.40 -3.26
CA LEU A 24 -7.43 -15.39 -3.05
C LEU A 24 -7.05 -15.39 -1.57
N GLY A 25 -7.87 -14.90 -0.64
CA GLY A 25 -7.53 -14.83 0.78
C GLY A 25 -6.14 -14.22 1.02
N TRP A 26 -5.19 -15.03 1.53
CA TRP A 26 -3.79 -14.64 1.77
C TRP A 26 -2.98 -14.35 0.50
N PHE A 27 -3.39 -14.87 -0.67
CA PHE A 27 -2.70 -14.63 -1.94
C PHE A 27 -2.83 -13.19 -2.41
N SER A 28 -3.81 -12.43 -1.92
CA SER A 28 -3.98 -10.99 -2.19
C SER A 28 -2.77 -10.18 -1.74
N LEU A 29 -2.02 -10.65 -0.74
CA LEU A 29 -0.80 -9.99 -0.26
C LEU A 29 0.34 -10.04 -1.29
N ILE A 30 0.33 -11.01 -2.21
CA ILE A 30 1.39 -11.14 -3.22
C ILE A 30 1.37 -9.95 -4.19
N PRO A 31 0.27 -9.64 -4.91
CA PRO A 31 0.23 -8.49 -5.81
C PRO A 31 0.40 -7.16 -5.06
N TRP A 32 -0.12 -7.04 -3.83
CA TRP A 32 0.10 -5.86 -2.99
C TRP A 32 1.57 -5.67 -2.61
N GLY A 33 2.26 -6.77 -2.27
CA GLY A 33 3.68 -6.78 -1.98
C GLY A 33 4.52 -6.41 -3.20
N ILE A 34 4.20 -7.00 -4.36
CA ILE A 34 4.88 -6.71 -5.63
C ILE A 34 4.70 -5.24 -6.03
N ALA A 35 3.50 -4.70 -5.94
CA ALA A 35 3.24 -3.30 -6.24
C ALA A 35 4.02 -2.36 -5.30
N GLY A 36 4.06 -2.65 -4.00
CA GLY A 36 4.86 -1.90 -3.03
C GLY A 36 6.37 -1.97 -3.31
N LEU A 37 6.89 -3.15 -3.68
CA LEU A 37 8.29 -3.32 -4.06
C LEU A 37 8.62 -2.57 -5.35
N ALA A 38 7.75 -2.62 -6.36
CA ALA A 38 7.91 -1.93 -7.64
C ALA A 38 7.91 -0.40 -7.46
N LEU A 39 6.98 0.11 -6.64
CA LEU A 39 6.95 1.53 -6.26
C LEU A 39 8.24 1.95 -5.53
N GLY A 40 8.75 1.10 -4.63
CA GLY A 40 10.03 1.33 -3.96
C GLY A 40 11.24 1.31 -4.89
N TYR A 41 11.23 0.41 -5.87
CA TYR A 41 12.27 0.30 -6.90
C TYR A 41 12.30 1.54 -7.81
N TRP A 42 11.13 2.06 -8.17
CA TRP A 42 10.99 3.23 -9.05
C TRP A 42 11.20 4.57 -8.34
N SER A 43 11.04 4.61 -7.01
CA SER A 43 11.18 5.83 -6.21
C SER A 43 12.63 6.15 -5.84
N GLU A 44 12.94 7.43 -5.69
CA GLU A 44 14.27 7.87 -5.22
C GLU A 44 14.42 7.74 -3.70
N ARG A 45 15.67 7.78 -3.22
CA ARG A 45 16.03 7.57 -1.81
C ARG A 45 15.25 8.46 -0.82
N ARG A 46 14.89 9.66 -1.25
CA ARG A 46 14.16 10.67 -0.45
C ARG A 46 12.64 10.49 -0.54
N GLU A 47 12.13 10.05 -1.70
CA GLU A 47 10.69 9.92 -1.97
C GLU A 47 10.12 8.57 -1.51
N ARG A 48 10.94 7.52 -1.44
CA ARG A 48 10.51 6.15 -1.13
C ARG A 48 9.74 6.00 0.19
N PHE A 49 10.06 6.83 1.18
CA PHE A 49 9.40 6.81 2.50
C PHE A 49 7.95 7.28 2.37
N TRP A 50 7.75 8.44 1.75
CA TRP A 50 6.44 9.02 1.50
C TRP A 50 5.61 8.14 0.55
N VAL A 51 6.21 7.65 -0.53
CA VAL A 51 5.53 6.74 -1.48
C VAL A 51 5.04 5.47 -0.79
N GLY A 52 5.85 4.87 0.09
CA GLY A 52 5.46 3.67 0.84
C GLY A 52 4.37 3.93 1.86
N LEU A 53 4.46 5.03 2.61
CA LEU A 53 3.43 5.45 3.56
C LEU A 53 2.09 5.72 2.86
N LEU A 54 2.10 6.51 1.79
CA LEU A 54 0.91 6.87 1.01
C LEU A 54 0.26 5.64 0.38
N TYR A 55 1.07 4.77 -0.24
CA TYR A 55 0.59 3.51 -0.83
C TYR A 55 -0.05 2.61 0.23
N GLY A 56 0.67 2.31 1.32
CA GLY A 56 0.21 1.41 2.37
C GLY A 56 -1.03 1.94 3.09
N PHE A 57 -1.09 3.25 3.35
CA PHE A 57 -2.26 3.90 3.91
C PHE A 57 -3.46 3.79 2.96
N ALA A 58 -3.30 4.23 1.71
CA ALA A 58 -4.39 4.22 0.72
C ALA A 58 -4.94 2.82 0.48
N LEU A 59 -4.06 1.81 0.44
CA LEU A 59 -4.44 0.41 0.29
C LEU A 59 -5.27 -0.09 1.46
N CYS A 60 -4.76 -0.01 2.70
CA CYS A 60 -5.48 -0.54 3.86
C CYS A 60 -6.75 0.25 4.17
N PHE A 61 -6.72 1.58 3.96
CA PHE A 61 -7.88 2.44 4.17
C PHE A 61 -8.99 2.13 3.14
N SER A 62 -8.66 2.02 1.86
CA SER A 62 -9.64 1.70 0.81
C SER A 62 -10.16 0.27 0.97
N PHE A 63 -9.31 -0.67 1.39
CA PHE A 63 -9.72 -2.04 1.68
C PHE A 63 -10.73 -2.13 2.82
N MET A 64 -10.50 -1.40 3.92
CA MET A 64 -11.43 -1.30 5.05
C MET A 64 -12.78 -0.72 4.63
N ILE A 65 -12.76 0.36 3.83
CA ILE A 65 -13.99 0.99 3.33
C ILE A 65 -14.75 0.04 2.41
N ALA A 66 -14.06 -0.59 1.48
CA ALA A 66 -14.68 -1.46 0.49
C ALA A 66 -15.21 -2.79 1.10
N GLY A 67 -14.56 -3.28 2.17
CA GLY A 67 -15.00 -4.45 2.91
C GLY A 67 -16.03 -4.16 4.02
N TYR A 68 -16.36 -2.90 4.28
CA TYR A 68 -17.29 -2.53 5.35
C TYR A 68 -18.75 -2.69 4.90
N THR A 69 -19.39 -3.77 5.34
CA THR A 69 -20.82 -4.04 5.15
C THR A 69 -21.65 -3.74 6.42
N GLY A 70 -21.09 -2.99 7.36
CA GLY A 70 -21.70 -2.78 8.68
C GLY A 70 -22.88 -1.80 8.68
N ASN A 71 -23.88 -2.08 9.51
CA ASN A 71 -25.12 -1.29 9.64
C ASN A 71 -24.95 0.05 10.40
N ALA A 72 -23.77 0.29 10.99
CA ALA A 72 -23.46 1.51 11.75
C ALA A 72 -22.80 2.58 10.86
N SER A 73 -22.90 3.86 11.25
CA SER A 73 -22.39 4.97 10.46
C SER A 73 -20.89 4.84 10.17
N LEU A 74 -20.51 5.00 8.90
CA LEU A 74 -19.12 4.97 8.46
C LEU A 74 -18.27 6.02 9.19
N VAL A 75 -18.86 7.19 9.49
CA VAL A 75 -18.18 8.33 10.11
C VAL A 75 -17.64 7.99 11.50
N SER A 76 -18.37 7.19 12.28
CA SER A 76 -17.91 6.78 13.62
C SER A 76 -16.77 5.77 13.59
N ARG A 77 -16.53 5.07 12.47
CA ARG A 77 -15.46 4.07 12.32
C ARG A 77 -14.24 4.57 11.54
N LEU A 78 -14.33 5.75 10.91
CA LEU A 78 -13.19 6.43 10.30
C LEU A 78 -11.92 6.47 11.16
N PRO A 79 -11.95 6.82 12.48
CA PRO A 79 -10.73 6.83 13.28
C PRO A 79 -10.10 5.43 13.43
N PHE A 80 -10.91 4.38 13.49
CA PHE A 80 -10.42 3.00 13.51
C PHE A 80 -9.81 2.59 12.16
N PHE A 81 -10.45 2.98 11.05
CA PHE A 81 -9.90 2.76 9.71
C PHE A 81 -8.60 3.52 9.48
N ALA A 82 -8.49 4.74 10.02
CA ALA A 82 -7.26 5.52 9.98
C ALA A 82 -6.13 4.85 10.76
N LEU A 83 -6.40 4.29 11.95
CA LEU A 83 -5.41 3.51 12.71
C LEU A 83 -4.89 2.30 11.93
N VAL A 84 -5.79 1.55 11.29
CA VAL A 84 -5.40 0.42 10.43
C VAL A 84 -4.69 0.89 9.16
N GLY A 85 -5.09 2.03 8.59
CA GLY A 85 -4.38 2.69 7.51
C GLY A 85 -2.95 3.06 7.90
N VAL A 86 -2.73 3.58 9.12
CA VAL A 86 -1.39 3.89 9.65
C VAL A 86 -0.54 2.61 9.77
N PHE A 87 -1.13 1.52 10.26
CA PHE A 87 -0.44 0.23 10.27
C PHE A 87 -0.07 -0.24 8.84
N GLY A 88 -1.01 -0.10 7.90
CA GLY A 88 -0.76 -0.33 6.46
C GLY A 88 0.37 0.52 5.91
N ALA A 89 0.45 1.80 6.32
CA ALA A 89 1.51 2.71 5.94
C ALA A 89 2.90 2.23 6.40
N LEU A 90 3.00 1.67 7.62
CA LEU A 90 4.24 1.07 8.12
C LEU A 90 4.66 -0.15 7.29
N CYS A 91 3.72 -1.02 6.94
CA CYS A 91 3.99 -2.16 6.05
C CYS A 91 4.40 -1.69 4.64
N GLY A 92 3.70 -0.72 4.07
CA GLY A 92 4.02 -0.14 2.77
C GLY A 92 5.42 0.50 2.74
N LEU A 93 5.81 1.18 3.82
CA LEU A 93 7.15 1.71 4.00
C LEU A 93 8.21 0.61 4.07
N GLY A 94 7.93 -0.50 4.75
CA GLY A 94 8.81 -1.68 4.75
C GLY A 94 9.04 -2.22 3.34
N LEU A 95 7.97 -2.39 2.56
CA LEU A 95 8.03 -2.88 1.18
C LEU A 95 8.83 -1.93 0.27
N THR A 96 8.57 -0.63 0.31
CA THR A 96 9.29 0.31 -0.56
C THR A 96 10.77 0.41 -0.20
N LEU A 97 11.12 0.29 1.09
CA LEU A 97 12.52 0.23 1.53
C LEU A 97 13.24 -1.01 1.02
N VAL A 98 12.59 -2.18 1.08
CA VAL A 98 13.15 -3.42 0.53
C VAL A 98 13.30 -3.31 -0.99
N GLY A 99 12.28 -2.81 -1.70
CA GLY A 99 12.33 -2.62 -3.16
C GLY A 99 13.46 -1.70 -3.61
N HIS A 100 13.64 -0.58 -2.90
CA HIS A 100 14.75 0.34 -3.17
C HIS A 100 16.13 -0.28 -2.85
N ARG A 101 16.26 -1.07 -1.79
CA ARG A 101 17.52 -1.76 -1.47
C ARG A 101 17.88 -2.78 -2.55
N SER A 102 16.90 -3.50 -3.08
CA SER A 102 17.09 -4.46 -4.17
C SER A 102 17.60 -3.79 -5.46
N ARG A 103 17.13 -2.57 -5.77
CA ARG A 103 17.68 -1.76 -6.87
C ARG A 103 19.16 -1.43 -6.66
N SER A 104 19.49 -0.91 -5.48
CA SER A 104 20.86 -0.48 -5.15
C SER A 104 21.85 -1.64 -5.12
N LYS A 105 21.41 -2.87 -4.80
CA LYS A 105 22.24 -4.07 -4.93
C LYS A 105 22.52 -4.48 -6.39
N ARG A 106 21.60 -4.23 -7.32
CA ARG A 106 21.79 -4.54 -8.76
C ARG A 106 22.70 -3.54 -9.47
N GLU A 107 22.72 -2.28 -9.06
CA GLU A 107 23.60 -1.23 -9.62
C GLU A 107 25.06 -1.31 -9.14
N LYS A 108 25.39 -2.24 -8.23
CA LYS A 108 26.78 -2.60 -7.90
C LYS A 108 27.12 -3.90 -8.64
N PRO A 109 27.47 -3.86 -9.94
CA PRO A 109 28.10 -5.01 -10.56
C PRO A 109 29.45 -5.20 -9.85
N ARG A 110 29.62 -6.37 -9.22
CA ARG A 110 30.96 -6.91 -9.01
C ARG A 110 31.44 -7.46 -10.34
#